data_AF-A0A5C3E4V9-F1
#
_entry.id   AF-A0A5C3E4V9-F1
#
_cell.length_a   1.000
_cell.length_b   1.000
_cell.length_c   1.000
_cell.angle_alpha   90.00
_cell.angle_beta   90.00
_cell.angle_gamma   90.00
#
_symmetry.space_group_name_H-M   'P 1'
#
loop_
_entity.id
_entity.type
_entity.pdbx_description
1 polymer ?
#
loop_
_entity_poly.entity_id
_entity_poly.type
_entity_poly.pdbx_seq_one_letter_code
_entity_poly.pdbx_strand_id
1 'polypeptide(L)'
;MAVIEPVADNNQNVASSRHQPSAPTSKSSMTIEEQLIKAEELKSSGNHAFEKGGLTEALNKWHHSLLYCAGINSFASLYGARSTDAENERAAGITSAVYNNMAACYLRQSKWEKAVYAASKTLALAPKNLKALYRRAEAYLELGRNQLAAKDIDIALDLRPEDAVIRKLGARLVQAFEVEEMERQQDRGAASST
;
A
#
# COMPACT_ATOMS: atom_id res chain seq x y z
N MET A 1 4.20 48.66 79.67
CA MET A 1 2.81 48.62 79.18
C MET A 1 2.84 48.65 77.66
N ALA A 2 2.83 47.48 77.02
CA ALA A 2 2.72 47.36 75.58
C ALA A 2 1.25 47.09 75.27
N VAL A 3 0.60 48.05 74.62
CA VAL A 3 -0.82 48.01 74.25
C VAL A 3 -0.94 47.21 72.95
N ILE A 4 -1.70 46.13 73.03
CA ILE A 4 -2.23 45.39 71.89
C ILE A 4 -3.68 45.88 71.73
N GLU A 5 -4.04 46.42 70.56
CA GLU A 5 -5.41 46.31 70.04
C GLU A 5 -5.38 46.06 68.53
N PRO A 6 -6.24 45.16 68.00
CA PRO A 6 -6.36 44.83 66.59
C PRO A 6 -7.56 45.55 65.94
N VAL A 7 -7.47 45.93 64.67
CA VAL A 7 -8.65 46.14 63.83
C VAL A 7 -8.38 45.66 62.41
N ALA A 8 -9.23 44.74 61.98
CA ALA A 8 -9.32 44.24 60.63
C ALA A 8 -9.96 45.29 59.71
N ASP A 9 -9.49 45.37 58.47
CA ASP A 9 -10.38 45.79 57.39
C ASP A 9 -10.18 44.93 56.14
N ASN A 10 -11.32 44.40 55.73
CA ASN A 10 -11.56 43.52 54.61
C ASN A 10 -11.75 44.39 53.36
N ASN A 11 -10.96 44.16 52.30
CA ASN A 11 -11.47 44.48 50.97
C ASN A 11 -10.91 43.55 49.89
N GLN A 12 -11.82 42.75 49.34
CA GLN A 12 -11.65 41.97 48.13
C GLN A 12 -11.60 42.92 46.93
N ASN A 13 -10.54 42.88 46.11
CA ASN A 13 -10.72 42.90 44.66
C ASN A 13 -9.48 42.41 43.89
N VAL A 14 -9.61 41.18 43.40
CA VAL A 14 -9.35 40.69 42.04
C VAL A 14 -8.43 41.51 41.10
N ALA A 15 -7.57 40.76 40.38
CA ALA A 15 -6.93 41.05 39.11
C ALA A 15 -5.45 41.53 39.12
N SER A 16 -4.55 40.55 39.03
CA SER A 16 -3.43 40.66 38.09
C SER A 16 -3.05 39.27 37.59
N SER A 17 -3.74 38.88 36.51
CA SER A 17 -3.34 37.80 35.61
C SER A 17 -1.96 38.13 35.06
N ARG A 18 -0.94 37.46 35.61
CA ARG A 18 0.38 37.39 35.00
C ARG A 18 0.22 36.60 33.71
N HIS A 19 0.06 37.32 32.59
CA HIS A 19 0.14 36.76 31.25
C HIS A 19 1.50 36.07 31.11
N GLN A 20 1.51 34.75 31.25
CA GLN A 20 2.57 33.93 30.66
C GLN A 20 2.39 34.03 29.14
N PRO A 21 3.44 34.26 28.36
CA PRO A 21 3.33 34.19 26.91
C PRO A 21 2.93 32.76 26.54
N SER A 22 1.71 32.61 26.02
CA SER A 22 1.22 31.36 25.44
C SER A 22 2.18 30.94 24.34
N ALA A 23 2.76 29.75 24.51
CA ALA A 23 3.55 29.11 23.47
C ALA A 23 2.75 29.08 22.15
N PRO A 24 3.40 29.29 20.99
CA PRO A 24 2.71 29.29 19.71
C PRO A 24 2.00 27.95 19.52
N THR A 25 0.70 28.01 19.21
CA THR A 25 -0.14 26.86 18.91
C THR A 25 0.53 25.98 17.86
N SER A 26 1.13 24.89 18.32
CA SER A 26 1.72 23.84 17.49
C SER A 26 0.70 23.43 16.44
N LYS A 27 1.08 23.46 15.16
CA LYS A 27 0.35 22.74 14.11
C LYS A 27 0.07 21.34 14.65
N SER A 28 -1.19 20.95 14.74
CA SER A 28 -1.59 19.65 15.28
C SER A 28 -0.99 18.55 14.40
N SER A 29 0.14 18.01 14.85
CA SER A 29 0.77 16.83 14.27
C SER A 29 -0.19 15.67 14.47
N MET A 30 -0.76 15.18 13.38
CA MET A 30 -1.68 14.04 13.37
C MET A 30 -1.03 12.79 13.98
N THR A 31 -1.72 12.11 14.90
CA THR A 31 -1.22 10.92 15.60
C THR A 31 -1.11 9.70 14.67
N ILE A 32 -0.32 8.69 15.03
CA ILE A 32 -0.16 7.46 14.23
C ILE A 32 -1.51 6.74 14.07
N GLU A 33 -2.30 6.63 15.14
CA GLU A 33 -3.62 5.98 15.08
C GLU A 33 -4.57 6.73 14.12
N GLU A 34 -4.62 8.06 14.20
CA GLU A 34 -5.40 8.85 13.24
C GLU A 34 -4.91 8.61 11.80
N GLN A 35 -3.59 8.45 11.59
CA GLN A 35 -3.02 8.23 10.25
C GLN A 35 -3.44 6.88 9.69
N LEU A 36 -3.43 5.84 10.52
CA LEU A 36 -3.91 4.51 10.17
C LEU A 36 -5.40 4.50 9.85
N ILE A 37 -6.21 5.22 10.63
CA ILE A 37 -7.66 5.37 10.36
C ILE A 37 -7.88 6.02 9.00
N LYS A 38 -7.24 7.16 8.72
CA LYS A 38 -7.38 7.84 7.41
C LYS A 38 -6.87 6.98 6.25
N ALA A 39 -5.78 6.24 6.45
CA ALA A 39 -5.27 5.33 5.43
C ALA A 39 -6.29 4.24 5.08
N GLU A 40 -6.98 3.68 6.08
CA GLU A 40 -8.01 2.66 5.93
C GLU A 40 -9.28 3.21 5.25
N GLU A 41 -9.71 4.41 5.61
CA GLU A 41 -10.82 5.11 4.95
C GLU A 41 -10.54 5.37 3.47
N LEU A 42 -9.34 5.85 3.15
CA LEU A 42 -8.92 6.10 1.78
C LEU A 42 -8.82 4.80 0.97
N LYS A 43 -8.30 3.72 1.58
CA LYS A 43 -8.31 2.38 0.96
C LYS A 43 -9.73 1.95 0.62
N SER A 44 -10.65 2.05 1.57
CA SER A 44 -12.04 1.64 1.42
C SER A 44 -12.79 2.48 0.39
N SER A 45 -12.60 3.80 0.41
CA SER A 45 -13.16 4.73 -0.59
C SER A 45 -12.59 4.47 -1.99
N GLY A 46 -11.32 4.09 -2.09
CA GLY A 46 -10.70 3.67 -3.35
C GLY A 46 -11.30 2.37 -3.89
N ASN A 47 -11.56 1.39 -3.03
CA ASN A 47 -12.21 0.13 -3.41
C ASN A 47 -13.63 0.37 -3.94
N HIS A 48 -14.42 1.21 -3.26
CA HIS A 48 -15.74 1.61 -3.72
C HIS A 48 -15.71 2.31 -5.08
N ALA A 49 -14.74 3.21 -5.30
CA ALA A 49 -14.56 3.87 -6.59
C ALA A 49 -14.19 2.86 -7.70
N PHE A 50 -13.35 1.87 -7.39
CA PHE A 50 -12.97 0.81 -8.33
C PHE A 50 -14.15 -0.08 -8.74
N GLU A 51 -15.00 -0.45 -7.79
CA GLU A 51 -16.23 -1.21 -8.02
C GLU A 51 -17.20 -0.45 -8.94
N LYS A 52 -17.28 0.87 -8.80
CA LYS A 52 -18.03 1.75 -9.70
C LYS A 52 -17.37 1.98 -11.07
N GLY A 53 -16.19 1.42 -11.31
CA GLY A 53 -15.43 1.59 -12.55
C GLY A 53 -14.56 2.86 -12.61
N GLY A 54 -14.53 3.68 -11.55
CA GLY A 54 -13.71 4.89 -11.44
C GLY A 54 -12.23 4.59 -11.20
N LEU A 55 -11.52 4.08 -12.22
CA LEU A 55 -10.14 3.61 -12.09
C LEU A 55 -9.15 4.71 -11.64
N THR A 56 -9.25 5.91 -12.20
CA THR A 56 -8.37 7.04 -11.86
C THR A 56 -8.63 7.53 -10.44
N GLU A 57 -9.88 7.64 -10.04
CA GLU A 57 -10.27 8.06 -8.69
C GLU A 57 -9.81 7.04 -7.64
N ALA A 58 -9.98 5.74 -7.94
CA ALA A 58 -9.48 4.65 -7.09
C ALA A 58 -7.96 4.75 -6.91
N LEU A 59 -7.21 4.92 -8.01
CA LEU A 59 -5.76 5.09 -7.96
C LEU A 59 -5.37 6.32 -7.12
N ASN A 60 -6.02 7.45 -7.29
CA ASN A 60 -5.71 8.66 -6.51
C ASN A 60 -5.90 8.42 -5.01
N LYS A 61 -7.03 7.82 -4.60
CA LYS A 61 -7.31 7.50 -3.20
C LYS A 61 -6.31 6.50 -2.61
N TRP A 62 -5.95 5.48 -3.38
CA TRP A 62 -4.93 4.52 -2.98
C TRP A 62 -3.54 5.16 -2.82
N HIS A 63 -3.13 6.08 -3.71
CA HIS A 63 -1.88 6.81 -3.52
C HIS A 63 -1.89 7.65 -2.23
N HIS A 64 -3.01 8.32 -1.92
CA HIS A 64 -3.13 9.04 -0.65
C HIS A 64 -3.06 8.08 0.56
N SER A 65 -3.72 6.92 0.49
CA SER A 65 -3.63 5.88 1.54
C SER A 65 -2.17 5.44 1.78
N LEU A 66 -1.41 5.20 0.70
CA LEU A 66 0.01 4.85 0.79
C LEU A 66 0.85 5.97 1.40
N LEU A 67 0.53 7.24 1.14
CA LEU A 67 1.27 8.38 1.72
C LEU A 67 1.12 8.41 3.25
N TYR A 68 -0.07 8.14 3.77
CA TYR A 68 -0.29 8.02 5.22
C TYR A 68 0.51 6.84 5.81
N CYS A 69 0.52 5.68 5.14
CA CYS A 69 1.28 4.51 5.62
C CYS A 69 2.80 4.73 5.54
N ALA A 70 3.29 5.39 4.49
CA ALA A 70 4.72 5.69 4.32
C ALA A 70 5.23 6.66 5.39
N GLY A 71 4.39 7.58 5.86
CA GLY A 71 4.68 8.45 7.00
C GLY A 71 5.04 7.65 8.25
N ILE A 72 4.35 6.54 8.50
CA ILE A 72 4.57 5.70 9.70
C ILE A 72 5.91 4.94 9.62
N ASN A 73 6.24 4.38 8.45
CA ASN A 73 7.48 3.61 8.25
C ASN A 73 8.75 4.48 8.15
N SER A 74 8.62 5.76 7.78
CA SER A 74 9.76 6.67 7.57
C SER A 74 10.02 7.63 8.74
N PHE A 75 8.96 8.04 9.46
CA PHE A 75 9.08 9.04 10.52
C PHE A 75 9.74 8.51 11.80
N ALA A 76 9.61 7.21 12.08
CA ALA A 76 10.15 6.57 13.29
C ALA A 76 11.69 6.61 13.38
N SER A 77 12.38 6.58 12.25
CA SER A 77 13.85 6.56 12.20
C SER A 77 14.49 7.93 12.43
N LEU A 78 13.81 9.01 12.03
CA LEU A 78 14.41 10.36 12.00
C LEU A 78 14.17 11.17 13.29
N TYR A 79 13.05 10.95 13.99
CA TYR A 79 12.66 11.76 15.16
C TYR A 79 12.48 10.97 16.46
N GLY A 80 12.81 9.68 16.47
CA GLY A 80 12.76 8.85 17.69
C GLY A 80 11.35 8.53 18.20
N ALA A 81 10.30 8.92 17.48
CA ALA A 81 8.93 8.48 17.71
C ALA A 81 8.78 7.04 17.22
N ARG A 82 9.02 6.07 18.11
CA ARG A 82 8.89 4.65 17.78
C ARG A 82 7.42 4.31 17.55
N SER A 83 7.03 4.09 16.30
CA SER A 83 5.85 3.30 16.00
C SER A 83 6.01 1.93 16.66
N THR A 84 4.91 1.42 17.21
CA THR A 84 4.86 0.07 17.74
C THR A 84 4.90 -0.95 16.61
N ASP A 85 5.33 -2.17 16.91
CA ASP A 85 5.32 -3.26 15.94
C ASP A 85 3.90 -3.51 15.38
N ALA A 86 2.87 -3.35 16.22
CA ALA A 86 1.47 -3.48 15.83
C ALA A 86 1.04 -2.39 14.83
N GLU A 87 1.45 -1.13 15.03
CA GLU A 87 1.16 -0.04 14.10
C GLU A 87 1.87 -0.24 12.76
N ASN A 88 3.13 -0.70 12.80
CA ASN A 88 3.91 -1.02 11.60
C ASN A 88 3.29 -2.19 10.82
N GLU A 89 2.85 -3.24 11.52
CA GLU A 89 2.17 -4.38 10.91
C GLU A 89 0.83 -3.95 10.29
N ARG A 90 0.06 -3.10 10.98
CA ARG A 90 -1.20 -2.56 10.46
C ARG A 90 -0.96 -1.71 9.20
N ALA A 91 0.04 -0.82 9.21
CA ALA A 91 0.44 -0.04 8.05
C ALA A 91 0.90 -0.93 6.88
N ALA A 92 1.66 -1.98 7.16
CA ALA A 92 2.09 -2.97 6.16
C ALA A 92 0.90 -3.73 5.57
N GLY A 93 -0.08 -4.12 6.38
CA GLY A 93 -1.32 -4.76 5.94
C GLY A 93 -2.13 -3.88 5.00
N ILE A 94 -2.30 -2.60 5.35
CA ILE A 94 -2.97 -1.60 4.49
C ILE A 94 -2.19 -1.44 3.17
N THR A 95 -0.88 -1.23 3.26
CA THR A 95 0.02 -1.04 2.11
C THR A 95 -0.05 -2.22 1.14
N SER A 96 0.01 -3.44 1.68
CA SER A 96 -0.10 -4.68 0.90
C SER A 96 -1.45 -4.77 0.17
N ALA A 97 -2.56 -4.53 0.87
CA ALA A 97 -3.89 -4.55 0.26
C ALA A 97 -4.06 -3.49 -0.83
N VAL A 98 -3.57 -2.27 -0.59
CA VAL A 98 -3.65 -1.16 -1.54
C VAL A 98 -2.86 -1.47 -2.81
N TYR A 99 -1.60 -1.88 -2.70
CA TYR A 99 -0.80 -2.26 -3.87
C TYR A 99 -1.43 -3.42 -4.65
N ASN A 100 -2.02 -4.39 -3.96
CA ASN A 100 -2.70 -5.50 -4.61
C ASN A 100 -3.86 -5.01 -5.48
N ASN A 101 -4.65 -4.06 -4.97
CA ASN A 101 -5.77 -3.47 -5.71
C ASN A 101 -5.31 -2.57 -6.86
N MET A 102 -4.22 -1.82 -6.66
CA MET A 102 -3.57 -1.07 -7.75
C MET A 102 -3.11 -2.00 -8.87
N ALA A 103 -2.54 -3.17 -8.55
CA ALA A 103 -2.15 -4.15 -9.57
C ALA A 103 -3.34 -4.59 -10.42
N ALA A 104 -4.48 -4.90 -9.80
CA ALA A 104 -5.72 -5.21 -10.52
C ALA A 104 -6.19 -4.05 -11.43
N CYS A 105 -6.07 -2.82 -10.94
CA CYS A 105 -6.43 -1.62 -11.70
C CYS A 105 -5.51 -1.39 -12.90
N TYR A 106 -4.21 -1.66 -12.75
CA TYR A 106 -3.26 -1.56 -13.86
C TYR A 106 -3.44 -2.67 -14.89
N LEU A 107 -3.79 -3.89 -14.49
CA LEU A 107 -4.17 -4.95 -15.42
C LEU A 107 -5.39 -4.55 -16.26
N ARG A 108 -6.43 -3.99 -15.65
CA ARG A 108 -7.62 -3.48 -16.38
C ARG A 108 -7.29 -2.36 -17.37
N GLN A 109 -6.17 -1.67 -17.19
CA GLN A 109 -5.71 -0.59 -18.08
C GLN A 109 -4.62 -1.05 -19.06
N SER A 110 -4.30 -2.35 -19.10
CA SER A 110 -3.19 -2.88 -19.89
C SER A 110 -1.83 -2.23 -19.58
N LYS A 111 -1.65 -1.73 -18.34
CA LYS A 111 -0.41 -1.11 -17.86
C LYS A 111 0.45 -2.16 -17.17
N TRP A 112 0.94 -3.12 -17.94
CA TRP A 112 1.54 -4.36 -17.44
C TRP A 112 2.73 -4.14 -16.50
N GLU A 113 3.68 -3.26 -16.85
CA GLU A 113 4.83 -2.97 -15.97
C GLU A 113 4.41 -2.37 -14.62
N LYS A 114 3.38 -1.53 -14.61
CA LYS A 114 2.85 -0.96 -13.36
C LYS A 114 2.13 -2.02 -12.53
N ALA A 115 1.46 -2.96 -13.18
CA ALA A 115 0.85 -4.11 -12.51
C ALA A 115 1.92 -5.00 -11.87
N VAL A 116 3.00 -5.32 -12.60
CA VAL A 116 4.16 -6.07 -12.07
C VAL A 116 4.76 -5.38 -10.85
N TYR A 117 4.99 -4.06 -10.94
CA TYR A 117 5.53 -3.29 -9.83
C TYR A 117 4.62 -3.36 -8.59
N ALA A 118 3.33 -3.07 -8.74
CA ALA A 118 2.39 -3.07 -7.63
C ALA A 118 2.21 -4.47 -7.02
N ALA A 119 2.12 -5.51 -7.85
CA ALA A 119 2.04 -6.89 -7.35
C ALA A 119 3.33 -7.30 -6.63
N SER A 120 4.50 -6.89 -7.12
CA SER A 120 5.78 -7.16 -6.44
C SER A 120 5.88 -6.47 -5.08
N LYS A 121 5.38 -5.23 -4.96
CA LYS A 121 5.28 -4.55 -3.65
C LYS A 121 4.35 -5.28 -2.69
N THR A 122 3.25 -5.83 -3.20
CA THR A 122 2.35 -6.67 -2.39
C THR A 122 3.07 -7.93 -1.89
N LEU A 123 3.79 -8.62 -2.77
CA LEU A 123 4.49 -9.87 -2.44
C LEU A 123 5.69 -9.66 -1.52
N ALA A 124 6.32 -8.48 -1.53
CA ALA A 124 7.35 -8.13 -0.56
C ALA A 124 6.79 -8.06 0.88
N LEU A 125 5.51 -7.69 1.05
CA LEU A 125 4.83 -7.58 2.35
C LEU A 125 4.03 -8.84 2.70
N ALA A 126 3.47 -9.51 1.69
CA ALA A 126 2.66 -10.71 1.82
C ALA A 126 3.05 -11.73 0.73
N PRO A 127 4.15 -12.50 0.93
CA PRO A 127 4.72 -13.37 -0.10
C PRO A 127 3.78 -14.47 -0.60
N LYS A 128 2.81 -14.90 0.22
CA LYS A 128 1.83 -15.95 -0.10
C LYS A 128 0.50 -15.39 -0.62
N ASN A 129 0.46 -14.13 -1.04
CA ASN A 129 -0.76 -13.52 -1.56
C ASN A 129 -1.07 -14.05 -2.96
N LEU A 130 -1.97 -15.03 -3.04
CA LEU A 130 -2.41 -15.67 -4.29
C LEU A 130 -2.88 -14.68 -5.36
N LYS A 131 -3.64 -13.65 -4.96
CA LYS A 131 -4.13 -12.64 -5.91
C LYS A 131 -2.96 -11.86 -6.52
N ALA A 132 -1.94 -11.54 -5.73
CA ALA A 132 -0.76 -10.82 -6.22
C ALA A 132 0.12 -11.70 -7.12
N LEU A 133 0.32 -12.98 -6.78
CA LEU A 133 1.01 -13.95 -7.63
C LEU A 133 0.31 -14.07 -8.99
N TYR A 134 -1.01 -14.31 -8.98
CA TYR A 134 -1.82 -14.37 -10.20
C TYR A 134 -1.68 -13.09 -11.03
N ARG A 135 -1.84 -11.91 -10.41
CA ARG A 135 -1.81 -10.61 -11.10
C ARG A 135 -0.43 -10.33 -11.71
N ARG A 136 0.65 -10.71 -11.03
CA ARG A 136 2.01 -10.53 -11.54
C ARG A 136 2.31 -11.50 -12.67
N ALA A 137 1.91 -12.76 -12.55
CA ALA A 137 2.01 -13.76 -13.60
C ALA A 137 1.25 -13.34 -14.87
N GLU A 138 0.01 -12.87 -14.71
CA GLU A 138 -0.80 -12.36 -15.82
C GLU A 138 -0.11 -11.18 -16.50
N ALA A 139 0.38 -10.21 -15.75
CA ALA A 139 1.13 -9.09 -16.33
C ALA A 139 2.43 -9.52 -17.03
N TYR A 140 3.11 -10.55 -16.52
CA TYR A 140 4.31 -11.09 -17.16
C TYR A 140 4.00 -11.80 -18.48
N LEU A 141 2.88 -12.54 -18.57
CA LEU A 141 2.43 -13.15 -19.82
C LEU A 141 2.16 -12.10 -20.89
N GLU A 142 1.46 -11.02 -20.54
CA GLU A 142 1.18 -9.93 -21.48
C GLU A 142 2.45 -9.17 -21.91
N LEU A 143 3.54 -9.30 -21.16
CA LEU A 143 4.86 -8.75 -21.50
C LEU A 143 5.78 -9.75 -22.22
N GLY A 144 5.31 -10.97 -22.51
CA GLY A 144 6.13 -12.05 -23.07
C GLY A 144 7.22 -12.58 -22.12
N ARG A 145 7.13 -12.25 -20.82
CA ARG A 145 8.08 -12.70 -19.77
C ARG A 145 7.67 -14.06 -19.22
N ASN A 146 7.51 -15.04 -20.11
CA ASN A 146 6.93 -16.36 -19.83
C ASN A 146 7.61 -17.09 -18.66
N GLN A 147 8.95 -17.04 -18.59
CA GLN A 147 9.73 -17.67 -17.51
C GLN A 147 9.45 -17.07 -16.12
N LEU A 148 9.15 -15.77 -16.04
CA LEU A 148 8.81 -15.13 -14.76
C LEU A 148 7.36 -15.44 -14.38
N ALA A 149 6.45 -15.50 -15.36
CA ALA A 149 5.08 -15.94 -15.14
C ALA A 149 5.01 -17.37 -14.61
N ALA A 150 5.82 -18.29 -15.17
CA ALA A 150 5.91 -19.68 -14.72
C ALA A 150 6.19 -19.78 -13.23
N LYS A 151 7.22 -19.08 -12.74
CA LYS A 151 7.59 -19.08 -11.32
C LYS A 151 6.45 -18.64 -10.41
N ASP A 152 5.73 -17.59 -10.78
CA ASP A 152 4.61 -17.09 -9.98
C ASP A 152 3.41 -18.06 -10.00
N ILE A 153 3.16 -18.72 -11.13
CA ILE A 153 2.10 -19.73 -11.28
C ILE A 153 2.43 -20.98 -10.46
N ASP A 154 3.68 -21.45 -10.50
CA ASP A 154 4.13 -22.62 -9.73
C ASP A 154 3.94 -22.39 -8.24
N ILE A 155 4.40 -21.24 -7.72
CA ILE A 155 4.19 -20.87 -6.31
C ILE A 155 2.69 -20.80 -5.98
N ALA A 156 1.88 -20.27 -6.90
CA ALA A 156 0.44 -20.15 -6.68
C ALA A 156 -0.28 -21.51 -6.68
N LEU A 157 0.15 -22.46 -7.53
CA LEU A 157 -0.33 -23.84 -7.57
C LEU A 157 0.15 -24.64 -6.36
N ASP A 158 1.37 -24.42 -5.86
CA ASP A 158 1.84 -25.04 -4.61
C ASP A 158 0.96 -24.62 -3.41
N LEU A 159 0.52 -23.36 -3.40
CA LEU A 159 -0.39 -22.84 -2.37
C LEU A 159 -1.84 -23.31 -2.54
N ARG A 160 -2.32 -23.41 -3.78
CA ARG A 160 -3.68 -23.88 -4.13
C ARG A 160 -3.66 -24.70 -5.43
N PRO A 161 -3.39 -26.01 -5.34
CA PRO A 161 -3.29 -26.86 -6.54
C PRO A 161 -4.60 -26.92 -7.34
N GLU A 162 -5.71 -26.77 -6.64
CA GLU A 162 -7.04 -26.94 -7.21
C GLU A 162 -7.68 -25.65 -7.78
N ASP A 163 -6.97 -24.51 -7.72
CA ASP A 163 -7.51 -23.22 -8.17
C ASP A 163 -7.68 -23.18 -9.69
N ALA A 164 -8.94 -23.16 -10.14
CA ALA A 164 -9.29 -23.17 -11.56
C ALA A 164 -8.77 -21.93 -12.32
N VAL A 165 -8.67 -20.79 -11.65
CA VAL A 165 -8.22 -19.53 -12.28
C VAL A 165 -6.71 -19.60 -12.52
N ILE A 166 -5.94 -20.11 -11.56
CA ILE A 166 -4.49 -20.30 -11.71
C ILE A 166 -4.20 -21.38 -12.74
N ARG A 167 -4.92 -22.51 -12.72
CA ARG A 167 -4.75 -23.58 -13.74
C ARG A 167 -5.06 -23.10 -15.15
N LYS A 168 -6.09 -22.26 -15.32
CA LYS A 168 -6.37 -21.61 -16.61
C LYS A 168 -5.23 -20.69 -17.05
N LEU A 169 -4.62 -19.95 -16.13
CA LEU A 169 -3.45 -19.13 -16.43
C LEU A 169 -2.23 -19.98 -16.82
N GLY A 170 -2.02 -21.11 -16.15
CA GLY A 170 -0.99 -22.09 -16.51
C GLY A 170 -1.18 -22.67 -17.91
N ALA A 171 -2.42 -22.99 -18.30
CA ALA A 171 -2.70 -23.43 -19.67
C ALA A 171 -2.38 -22.35 -20.71
N ARG A 172 -2.68 -21.06 -20.42
CA ARG A 172 -2.27 -19.94 -21.28
C ARG A 172 -0.75 -19.82 -21.39
N LEU A 173 -0.02 -20.05 -20.30
CA LEU A 173 1.44 -20.02 -20.30
C LEU A 173 2.04 -21.12 -21.19
N VAL A 174 1.48 -22.33 -21.16
CA VAL A 174 1.93 -23.43 -22.04
C VAL A 174 1.78 -23.02 -23.51
N GLN A 175 0.63 -22.49 -23.88
CA GLN A 175 0.40 -21.97 -25.24
C GLN A 175 1.39 -20.86 -25.61
N ALA A 176 1.70 -19.96 -24.67
CA ALA A 176 2.67 -18.88 -24.90
C ALA A 176 4.09 -19.42 -25.18
N PHE A 177 4.51 -20.47 -24.47
CA PHE A 177 5.80 -21.13 -24.74
C PHE A 177 5.83 -21.85 -26.09
N GLU A 178 4.73 -22.50 -26.48
CA GLU A 178 4.61 -23.15 -27.79
C GLU A 178 4.74 -22.11 -28.91
N VAL A 179 4.06 -20.97 -28.79
CA VAL A 179 4.18 -19.87 -29.76
C VAL A 179 5.61 -19.34 -29.84
N GLU A 180 6.25 -19.07 -28.69
CA GLU A 180 7.63 -18.59 -28.62
C GLU A 180 8.63 -19.56 -29.29
N GLU A 181 8.43 -20.87 -29.11
CA GLU A 181 9.27 -21.89 -29.73
C GLU A 181 9.04 -22.00 -31.24
N MET A 182 7.77 -21.88 -31.69
CA MET A 182 7.45 -21.87 -33.12
C MET A 182 8.06 -20.66 -33.84
N GLU A 183 7.98 -19.47 -33.23
CA GLU A 183 8.64 -18.25 -33.76
C GLU A 183 10.15 -18.43 -33.87
N ARG A 184 10.79 -18.98 -32.82
CA ARG A 184 12.22 -19.28 -32.81
C ARG A 184 12.64 -20.26 -33.91
N GLN A 185 11.81 -21.25 -34.23
CA GLN A 185 12.08 -22.21 -35.30
C GLN A 185 11.95 -21.58 -36.70
N GLN A 186 10.97 -20.71 -36.89
CA GLN A 186 10.79 -19.96 -38.14
C GLN A 186 11.98 -19.04 -38.41
N ASP A 187 12.45 -18.31 -37.40
CA ASP A 187 13.60 -17.41 -37.52
C ASP A 187 14.89 -18.16 -37.90
N ARG A 188 15.10 -19.35 -37.31
CA ARG A 188 16.23 -20.22 -37.66
C ARG A 188 16.15 -20.72 -39.10
N GLY A 189 14.97 -21.11 -39.56
CA GLY A 189 14.73 -21.53 -40.94
C GLY A 189 15.06 -20.41 -41.93
N ALA A 190 14.58 -19.19 -41.68
CA ALA A 190 14.84 -18.02 -42.51
C ALA A 190 16.34 -17.67 -42.58
N ALA A 191 17.04 -17.72 -41.45
CA ALA A 191 18.48 -17.47 -41.38
C ALA A 191 19.32 -18.53 -42.11
N SER A 192 18.83 -19.76 -42.24
CA SER A 192 19.51 -20.84 -42.97
C SER A 192 19.31 -20.81 -44.49
N SER A 193 18.31 -20.07 -44.97
CA SER A 193 17.95 -19.96 -46.39
C SER A 193 18.48 -18.69 -47.08
N THR A 194 19.23 -17.84 -46.38
CA THR A 194 19.82 -16.58 -46.89
C THR A 194 21.34 -16.71 -46.97
#